data_AF-A0A368AT70-F1
#
_entry.id   AF-A0A368AT70-F1
#
_cell.length_a   1.000
_cell.length_b   1.000
_cell.length_c   1.000
_cell.angle_alpha   90.00
_cell.angle_beta   90.00
_cell.angle_gamma   90.00
#
_symmetry.space_group_name_H-M   'P 1'
#
loop_
_entity.id
_entity.type
_entity.pdbx_description
1 polymer ?
#
loop_
_entity_poly.entity_id
_entity_poly.type
_entity_poly.pdbx_seq_one_letter_code
_entity_poly.pdbx_strand_id
1 'polypeptide(L)'
;MSITLPAMRSCAGLVLGSILLAGCNAPKPLYQWESYQPQVYSYLKGDSKEEQVIALERDLEKIKAKNGAVPPGYHAQLGLLYSSLGKDDQMVQQFRTEKALFPESAAYMDFLLSNATKGAKQ
;
A
#
# COMPACT_ATOMS: atom_id res chain seq x y z
N MET A 1 55.58 -5.86 -49.94
CA MET A 1 54.12 -5.98 -50.02
C MET A 1 53.58 -5.66 -48.63
N SER A 2 53.12 -4.43 -48.43
CA SER A 2 52.69 -3.94 -47.11
C SER A 2 51.20 -4.19 -46.95
N ILE A 3 50.81 -5.00 -45.97
CA ILE A 3 49.41 -5.26 -45.63
C ILE A 3 48.93 -4.11 -44.75
N THR A 4 48.01 -3.29 -45.26
CA THR A 4 47.29 -2.26 -44.52
C THR A 4 46.08 -2.89 -43.82
N LEU A 5 46.08 -2.92 -42.48
CA LEU A 5 44.87 -3.25 -41.70
C LEU A 5 43.90 -2.04 -41.73
N PRO A 6 42.60 -2.23 -42.03
CA PRO A 6 41.66 -1.13 -42.01
C PRO A 6 41.38 -0.69 -40.56
N ALA A 7 41.08 0.60 -40.43
CA ALA A 7 40.79 1.31 -39.20
C ALA A 7 39.59 0.72 -38.44
N MET A 8 39.83 -0.33 -37.66
CA MET A 8 38.93 -0.77 -36.59
C MET A 8 39.12 0.14 -35.36
N ARG A 9 38.84 1.45 -35.51
CA ARG A 9 38.97 2.41 -34.39
C ARG A 9 37.72 3.26 -34.14
N SER A 10 36.67 3.13 -34.97
CA SER A 10 35.50 4.02 -34.89
C SER A 10 34.24 3.38 -34.30
N CYS A 11 34.25 2.11 -33.88
CA CYS A 11 33.09 1.48 -33.24
C CYS A 11 33.18 1.41 -31.70
N ALA A 12 34.37 1.64 -31.10
CA ALA A 12 34.55 1.52 -29.65
C ALA A 12 33.95 2.72 -28.87
N GLY A 13 33.91 3.91 -29.46
CA GLY A 13 33.40 5.11 -28.79
C GLY A 13 31.87 5.13 -28.61
N LEU A 14 31.13 4.43 -29.47
CA LEU A 14 29.66 4.45 -29.47
C LEU A 14 29.07 3.47 -28.45
N VAL A 15 29.80 2.41 -28.09
CA VAL A 15 29.37 1.41 -27.09
C VAL A 15 29.56 1.91 -25.65
N LEU A 16 30.57 2.75 -25.37
CA LEU A 16 30.80 3.29 -24.03
C LEU A 16 29.72 4.31 -23.58
N GLY A 17 29.11 5.04 -24.52
CA GLY A 17 28.09 6.03 -24.21
C GLY A 17 26.74 5.43 -23.79
N SER A 18 26.40 4.23 -24.28
CA SER A 18 25.11 3.59 -24.03
C SER A 18 24.98 3.02 -22.61
N ILE A 19 26.10 2.71 -21.95
CA ILE A 19 26.13 2.11 -20.60
C ILE A 19 25.76 3.14 -19.52
N LEU A 20 25.99 4.44 -19.78
CA LEU A 20 25.72 5.51 -18.81
C LEU A 20 24.24 5.91 -18.71
N LEU A 21 23.36 5.43 -19.60
CA LEU A 21 21.92 5.77 -19.58
C LEU A 21 21.03 4.70 -18.91
N ALA A 22 21.58 3.60 -18.38
CA ALA A 22 20.79 2.56 -17.71
C ALA A 22 20.46 2.86 -16.22
N GLY A 23 20.64 4.10 -15.76
CA GLY A 23 20.67 4.44 -14.33
C GLY A 23 19.35 4.87 -13.68
N CYS A 24 18.24 5.03 -14.42
CA CYS A 24 16.99 5.53 -13.83
C CYS A 24 15.87 4.48 -13.90
N ASN A 25 15.89 3.54 -12.95
CA ASN A 25 14.71 2.73 -12.64
C ASN A 25 14.42 2.90 -11.15
N ALA A 26 13.49 3.80 -10.82
CA ALA A 26 13.06 3.99 -9.44
C ALA A 26 12.40 2.69 -8.95
N PRO A 27 12.79 2.14 -7.78
CA PRO A 27 12.21 0.90 -7.29
C PRO A 27 10.70 1.09 -7.08
N LYS A 28 9.91 0.16 -7.61
CA LYS A 28 8.47 0.15 -7.38
C LYS A 28 8.23 0.00 -5.87
N PRO A 29 7.41 0.88 -5.25
CA PRO A 29 7.13 0.78 -3.84
C PRO A 29 6.39 -0.53 -3.54
N LEU A 30 6.74 -1.15 -2.42
CA LEU A 30 6.10 -2.40 -1.95
C LEU A 30 4.59 -2.21 -1.76
N TYR A 31 4.21 -1.07 -1.17
CA TYR A 31 2.81 -0.73 -0.86
C TYR A 31 2.35 0.51 -1.64
N GLN A 32 1.06 0.54 -1.97
CA GLN A 32 0.41 1.69 -2.58
C GLN A 32 -0.37 2.44 -1.51
N TRP A 33 0.15 3.59 -1.13
CA TRP A 33 -0.39 4.39 -0.03
C TRP A 33 -1.60 5.22 -0.45
N GLU A 34 -1.73 5.56 -1.73
CA GLU A 34 -2.78 6.44 -2.25
C GLU A 34 -2.99 7.66 -1.32
N SER A 35 -4.19 7.91 -0.78
CA SER A 35 -4.44 9.00 0.18
C SER A 35 -4.39 8.60 1.66
N TYR A 36 -3.85 7.43 2.01
CA TYR A 36 -3.89 6.88 3.37
C TYR A 36 -3.39 7.84 4.45
N GLN A 37 -2.18 8.41 4.31
CA GLN A 37 -1.65 9.30 5.37
C GLN A 37 -2.51 10.56 5.57
N PRO A 38 -2.95 11.29 4.52
CA PRO A 38 -3.94 12.35 4.66
C PRO A 38 -5.22 11.92 5.40
N GLN A 39 -5.75 10.72 5.10
CA GLN A 39 -6.96 10.21 5.77
C GLN A 39 -6.71 9.98 7.26
N VAL A 40 -5.63 9.30 7.64
CA VAL A 40 -5.28 9.08 9.06
C VAL A 40 -5.14 10.42 9.79
N TYR A 41 -4.53 11.42 9.16
CA TYR A 41 -4.43 12.75 9.76
C TYR A 41 -5.79 13.44 9.92
N SER A 42 -6.68 13.30 8.95
CA SER A 42 -8.06 13.81 9.00
C SER A 42 -8.87 13.21 10.16
N TYR A 43 -8.71 11.90 10.41
CA TYR A 43 -9.28 11.23 11.59
C TYR A 43 -8.81 11.87 12.90
N LEU A 44 -7.50 12.12 13.03
CA LEU A 44 -6.91 12.72 14.24
C LEU A 44 -7.38 14.16 14.48
N LYS A 45 -7.83 14.86 13.44
CA LYS A 45 -8.46 16.17 13.56
C LYS A 45 -9.92 16.12 13.99
N GLY A 46 -10.55 14.95 13.93
CA GLY A 46 -11.98 14.80 14.18
C GLY A 46 -12.85 15.22 12.99
N ASP A 47 -12.31 15.18 11.77
CA ASP A 47 -13.09 15.38 10.54
C ASP A 47 -14.08 14.21 10.32
N SER A 48 -14.92 14.29 9.28
CA SER A 48 -15.96 13.28 9.01
C SER A 48 -15.36 11.89 8.77
N LYS A 49 -15.84 10.93 9.55
CA LYS A 49 -15.44 9.52 9.45
C LYS A 49 -16.04 8.86 8.21
N GLU A 50 -17.24 9.27 7.82
CA GLU A 50 -17.92 8.81 6.62
C GLU A 50 -17.15 9.22 5.37
N GLU A 51 -16.71 10.48 5.29
CA GLU A 51 -15.87 10.96 4.19
C GLU A 51 -14.54 10.20 4.11
N GLN A 52 -13.94 9.91 5.27
CA GLN A 52 -12.72 9.12 5.35
C GLN A 52 -12.92 7.68 4.86
N VAL A 53 -14.03 7.02 5.25
CA VAL A 53 -14.38 5.68 4.76
C VAL A 53 -14.51 5.70 3.23
N ILE A 54 -15.25 6.66 2.68
CA ILE A 54 -15.44 6.78 1.22
C ILE A 54 -14.10 6.96 0.50
N ALA A 55 -13.20 7.78 1.04
CA ALA A 55 -11.88 8.00 0.46
C ALA A 55 -11.02 6.73 0.49
N LEU A 56 -11.00 6.01 1.62
CA LEU A 56 -10.23 4.78 1.77
C LEU A 56 -10.81 3.62 0.94
N GLU A 57 -12.14 3.43 0.88
CA GLU A 57 -12.74 2.40 0.03
C GLU A 57 -12.43 2.64 -1.46
N ARG A 58 -12.52 3.90 -1.91
CA ARG A 58 -12.18 4.28 -3.28
C ARG A 58 -10.72 3.98 -3.60
N ASP A 59 -9.82 4.29 -2.69
CA ASP A 59 -8.38 4.05 -2.88
C ASP A 59 -8.05 2.55 -2.82
N LEU A 60 -8.72 1.78 -1.96
CA LEU A 60 -8.63 0.32 -1.96
C LEU A 60 -8.98 -0.28 -3.33
N GLU A 61 -10.04 0.19 -3.97
CA GLU A 61 -10.40 -0.26 -5.33
C GLU A 61 -9.35 0.13 -6.38
N LYS A 62 -8.73 1.33 -6.28
CA LYS A 62 -7.62 1.70 -7.17
C LYS A 62 -6.40 0.80 -7.00
N ILE A 63 -6.07 0.43 -5.76
CA ILE A 63 -4.95 -0.46 -5.44
C ILE A 63 -5.21 -1.84 -6.04
N LYS A 64 -6.41 -2.39 -5.83
CA LYS A 64 -6.84 -3.68 -6.40
C LYS A 64 -6.78 -3.66 -7.93
N ALA A 65 -7.28 -2.61 -8.58
CA ALA A 65 -7.27 -2.48 -10.03
C ALA A 65 -5.86 -2.51 -10.64
N LYS A 66 -4.84 -2.13 -9.87
CA LYS A 66 -3.43 -2.14 -10.27
C LYS A 66 -2.67 -3.40 -9.81
N ASN A 67 -3.36 -4.40 -9.25
CA ASN A 67 -2.77 -5.55 -8.55
C ASN A 67 -1.72 -5.10 -7.51
N GLY A 68 -2.06 -4.05 -6.77
CA GLY A 68 -1.24 -3.48 -5.72
C GLY A 68 -1.46 -4.14 -4.36
N ALA A 69 -0.51 -3.89 -3.44
CA ALA A 69 -0.62 -4.23 -2.04
C ALA A 69 -0.97 -2.97 -1.21
N VAL A 70 -1.99 -3.10 -0.37
CA VAL A 70 -2.32 -2.10 0.65
C VAL A 70 -1.22 -2.05 1.73
N PRO A 71 -0.96 -0.90 2.35
CA PRO A 71 0.01 -0.81 3.44
C PRO A 71 -0.52 -1.45 4.75
N PRO A 72 0.38 -1.83 5.68
CA PRO A 72 0.00 -2.24 7.03
C PRO A 72 -0.84 -1.17 7.72
N GLY A 73 -1.87 -1.60 8.45
CA GLY A 73 -2.80 -0.74 9.19
C GLY A 73 -3.95 -0.19 8.35
N TYR A 74 -3.96 -0.37 7.02
CA TYR A 74 -5.03 0.16 6.16
C TYR A 74 -6.39 -0.44 6.51
N HIS A 75 -6.45 -1.77 6.64
CA HIS A 75 -7.68 -2.46 7.02
C HIS A 75 -7.96 -2.26 8.51
N ALA A 76 -6.95 -2.13 9.37
CA ALA A 76 -7.17 -1.73 10.77
C ALA A 76 -7.87 -0.36 10.87
N GLN A 77 -7.45 0.65 10.10
CA GLN A 77 -8.07 1.97 10.10
C GLN A 77 -9.53 1.91 9.59
N LEU A 78 -9.79 1.18 8.50
CA LEU A 78 -11.16 0.96 8.03
C LEU A 78 -12.03 0.27 9.09
N GLY A 79 -11.49 -0.74 9.77
CA GLY A 79 -12.19 -1.42 10.87
C GLY A 79 -12.52 -0.48 12.03
N LEU A 80 -11.58 0.38 12.43
CA LEU A 80 -11.80 1.41 13.44
C LEU A 80 -12.92 2.38 13.04
N LEU A 81 -12.92 2.81 11.78
CA LEU A 81 -13.94 3.73 11.27
C LEU A 81 -15.32 3.07 11.29
N TYR A 82 -15.44 1.85 10.77
CA TYR A 82 -16.71 1.13 10.81
C TYR A 82 -17.21 0.87 12.22
N SER A 83 -16.31 0.53 13.16
CA SER A 83 -16.67 0.39 14.58
C SER A 83 -17.29 1.67 15.11
N SER A 84 -16.66 2.82 14.82
CA SER A 84 -17.16 4.12 15.27
C SER A 84 -18.47 4.57 14.62
N LEU A 85 -18.85 3.94 13.51
CA LEU A 85 -20.10 4.17 12.76
C LEU A 85 -21.17 3.11 13.09
N GLY A 86 -20.92 2.19 14.02
CA GLY A 86 -21.84 1.11 14.37
C GLY A 86 -21.98 0.03 13.30
N LYS A 87 -21.01 -0.09 12.39
CA LYS A 87 -21.00 -1.04 11.26
C LYS A 87 -20.19 -2.29 11.62
N ASP A 88 -20.68 -3.05 12.59
CA ASP A 88 -19.91 -4.13 13.24
C ASP A 88 -19.47 -5.25 12.30
N ASP A 89 -20.35 -5.67 11.37
CA ASP A 89 -20.00 -6.71 10.39
C ASP A 89 -18.83 -6.27 9.50
N GLN A 90 -18.86 -5.02 9.05
CA GLN A 90 -17.79 -4.44 8.23
C GLN A 90 -16.52 -4.29 9.05
N MET A 91 -16.60 -3.81 10.30
CA MET A 91 -15.47 -3.76 11.21
C MET A 91 -14.80 -5.14 11.36
N VAL A 92 -15.57 -6.19 11.66
CA VAL A 92 -15.04 -7.56 11.82
C VAL A 92 -14.35 -8.03 10.56
N GLN A 93 -14.94 -7.79 9.39
CA GLN A 93 -14.35 -8.15 8.11
C GLN A 93 -12.99 -7.47 7.90
N GLN A 94 -12.90 -6.17 8.17
CA GLN A 94 -11.66 -5.42 8.00
C GLN A 94 -10.56 -5.89 8.96
N PHE A 95 -10.86 -6.09 10.25
CA PHE A 95 -9.86 -6.60 11.20
C PHE A 95 -9.37 -8.00 10.87
N ARG A 96 -10.24 -8.89 10.38
CA ARG A 96 -9.83 -10.21 9.89
C ARG A 96 -8.92 -10.11 8.66
N THR A 97 -9.19 -9.16 7.79
CA THR A 97 -8.39 -8.92 6.58
C THR A 97 -7.00 -8.39 6.95
N GLU A 98 -6.92 -7.42 7.87
CA GLU A 98 -5.65 -6.93 8.42
C GLU A 98 -4.82 -8.08 9.02
N LYS A 99 -5.42 -8.89 9.89
CA LYS A 99 -4.76 -10.05 10.51
C LYS A 99 -4.22 -11.05 9.46
N ALA A 100 -4.95 -11.24 8.36
CA ALA A 100 -4.55 -12.17 7.31
C ALA A 100 -3.39 -11.64 6.46
N LEU A 101 -3.38 -10.33 6.18
CA LEU A 101 -2.33 -9.67 5.39
C LEU A 101 -1.06 -9.42 6.21
N PHE A 102 -1.22 -9.13 7.50
CA PHE A 102 -0.17 -8.67 8.40
C PHE A 102 -0.21 -9.49 9.71
N PRO A 103 0.37 -10.70 9.73
CA PRO A 103 0.36 -11.57 10.92
C PRO A 103 1.03 -10.94 12.15
N GLU A 104 1.89 -9.94 11.97
CA GLU A 104 2.46 -9.13 13.05
C GLU A 104 1.38 -8.35 13.83
N SER A 105 0.25 -8.04 13.21
CA SER A 105 -0.89 -7.36 13.84
C SER A 105 -1.83 -8.31 14.59
N ALA A 106 -1.65 -9.64 14.45
CA ALA A 106 -2.64 -10.64 14.84
C ALA A 106 -3.06 -10.53 16.30
N ALA A 107 -2.10 -10.37 17.22
CA ALA A 107 -2.38 -10.25 18.66
C ALA A 107 -3.31 -9.05 18.97
N TYR A 108 -3.10 -7.92 18.28
CA TYR A 108 -3.92 -6.74 18.46
C TYR A 108 -5.30 -6.90 17.81
N MET A 109 -5.37 -7.46 16.60
CA MET A 109 -6.66 -7.74 15.93
C MET A 109 -7.51 -8.73 16.73
N ASP A 110 -6.90 -9.77 17.32
CA ASP A 110 -7.60 -10.74 18.17
C ASP A 110 -8.16 -10.11 19.44
N PHE A 111 -7.41 -9.19 20.05
CA PHE A 111 -7.89 -8.39 21.18
C PHE A 111 -9.12 -7.55 20.81
N LEU A 112 -9.07 -6.81 19.70
CA LEU A 112 -10.18 -5.97 19.23
C LEU A 112 -11.43 -6.82 18.92
N LEU A 113 -11.26 -7.91 18.16
CA LEU A 113 -12.35 -8.83 17.81
C LEU A 113 -12.98 -9.48 19.05
N SER A 114 -12.17 -9.86 20.04
CA SER A 114 -12.67 -10.44 21.29
C SER A 114 -13.52 -9.46 22.08
N ASN A 115 -13.14 -8.18 22.13
CA ASN A 115 -13.90 -7.16 22.84
C ASN A 115 -15.21 -6.80 22.13
N ALA A 116 -15.22 -6.75 20.79
CA ALA A 116 -16.44 -6.55 20.02
C ALA A 116 -17.52 -7.61 20.35
N THR A 117 -17.12 -8.89 20.43
CA THR A 117 -18.07 -9.97 20.77
C THR A 117 -18.59 -9.93 22.22
N LYS A 118 -17.85 -9.31 23.14
CA LYS A 118 -18.27 -9.13 24.53
C LYS A 118 -19.27 -7.98 24.67
N GLY A 119 -19.01 -6.87 23.98
CA GLY A 119 -19.92 -5.71 23.96
C GLY A 119 -21.28 -6.02 23.35
N ALA A 120 -21.34 -6.88 22.31
CA ALA A 120 -22.59 -7.31 21.69
C ALA A 120 -23.45 -8.26 22.55
N LYS A 121 -22.92 -8.77 23.68
CA LYS A 121 -23.64 -9.69 24.59
C LYS A 121 -24.16 -9.00 25.86
N GLN A 122 -23.88 -7.71 26.05
CA GLN A 122 -24.39 -6.89 27.16
C GLN A 122 -25.58 -6.06 26.68
#